data_AF-A0A969JMB7-F1
#
_entry.id   AF-A0A969JMB7-F1
#
_cell.length_a   1.000
_cell.length_b   1.000
_cell.length_c   1.000
_cell.angle_alpha   90.00
_cell.angle_beta   90.00
_cell.angle_gamma   90.00
#
_symmetry.space_group_name_H-M   'P 1'
#
loop_
_entity.id
_entity.type
_entity.pdbx_description
1 polymer ?
#
loop_
_entity_poly.entity_id
_entity_poly.type
_entity_poly.pdbx_seq_one_letter_code
_entity_poly.pdbx_strand_id
1 'polypeptide(L)'
;MLLNPSYGAAIDLLGNSYYSLEKYDSALYWYDRAYTSGALNKQNLVVHGYLCEVNGNTERAISLYKEMIGYDSSSVYSYNRLAELDPSNAEWYARREKFWTENNR
;
A
#
# COMPACT_ATOMS: atom_id res chain seq x y z
N MET A 1 18.80 11.31 12.09
CA MET A 1 19.62 11.58 10.89
C MET A 1 18.65 11.87 9.76
N LEU A 2 18.46 13.15 9.40
CA LEU A 2 17.56 13.54 8.31
C LEU A 2 18.21 13.10 7.00
N LEU A 3 17.74 12.01 6.41
CA LEU A 3 18.09 11.66 5.04
C LEU A 3 17.58 12.78 4.13
N ASN A 4 18.42 13.24 3.21
CA ASN A 4 18.10 14.29 2.26
C ASN A 4 16.77 13.93 1.54
N PRO A 5 15.73 14.78 1.57
CA PRO A 5 14.42 14.47 0.99
C PRO A 5 14.48 13.99 -0.47
N SER A 6 15.48 14.45 -1.24
CA SER A 6 15.73 14.02 -2.61
C SER A 6 16.15 12.54 -2.71
N TYR A 7 16.90 12.04 -1.73
CA TYR A 7 17.29 10.63 -1.66
C TYR A 7 16.08 9.73 -1.37
N GLY A 8 15.16 10.21 -0.53
CA GLY A 8 13.91 9.50 -0.24
C GLY A 8 13.03 9.32 -1.48
N ALA A 9 12.78 10.40 -2.21
CA ALA A 9 12.01 10.35 -3.45
C ALA A 9 12.66 9.44 -4.51
N ALA A 10 13.99 9.38 -4.57
CA ALA A 10 14.69 8.48 -5.48
C ALA A 10 14.48 6.99 -5.14
N ILE A 11 14.46 6.62 -3.86
CA ILE A 11 14.21 5.23 -3.42
C ILE A 11 12.78 4.80 -3.75
N ASP A 12 11.80 5.69 -3.55
CA ASP A 12 10.39 5.46 -3.90
C ASP A 12 10.21 5.22 -5.42
N LEU A 13 10.87 6.07 -6.23
CA LEU A 13 10.88 5.92 -7.69
C LEU A 13 11.54 4.62 -8.16
N LEU A 14 12.57 4.13 -7.46
CA LEU A 14 13.16 2.83 -7.75
C LEU A 14 12.15 1.70 -7.54
N GLY A 15 11.41 1.72 -6.43
CA GLY A 15 10.31 0.77 -6.16
C GLY A 15 9.30 0.75 -7.31
N ASN A 16 8.81 1.93 -7.70
CA ASN A 16 7.88 2.08 -8.83
C ASN A 16 8.45 1.58 -10.16
N SER A 17 9.73 1.82 -10.41
CA SER A 17 10.40 1.40 -11.64
C SER A 17 10.50 -0.14 -11.71
N TYR A 18 10.92 -0.78 -10.62
CA TYR A 18 10.97 -2.24 -10.57
C TYR A 18 9.59 -2.87 -10.61
N TYR A 19 8.58 -2.26 -9.99
CA TYR A 19 7.19 -2.70 -10.07
C TYR A 19 6.68 -2.67 -11.52
N SER A 20 6.94 -1.58 -12.25
CA SER A 20 6.57 -1.42 -13.66
C SER A 20 7.30 -2.39 -14.59
N LEU A 21 8.46 -2.90 -14.16
CA LEU A 21 9.23 -3.95 -14.86
C LEU A 21 8.84 -5.36 -14.41
N GLU A 22 7.79 -5.51 -13.61
CA GLU A 22 7.31 -6.78 -13.03
C GLU A 22 8.37 -7.52 -12.17
N LYS A 23 9.39 -6.80 -11.72
CA LYS A 23 10.45 -7.32 -10.85
C LYS A 23 10.03 -7.17 -9.39
N TYR A 24 9.04 -7.95 -8.98
CA TYR A 24 8.34 -7.78 -7.71
C TYR A 24 9.23 -7.91 -6.47
N ASP A 25 10.20 -8.83 -6.44
CA ASP A 25 11.14 -8.95 -5.32
C ASP A 25 11.99 -7.68 -5.15
N SER A 26 12.45 -7.11 -6.27
CA SER A 26 13.23 -5.86 -6.27
C SER A 26 12.34 -4.69 -5.87
N ALA A 27 11.11 -4.62 -6.38
CA ALA A 27 10.16 -3.59 -6.01
C ALA A 27 9.87 -3.60 -4.51
N LEU A 28 9.59 -4.78 -3.94
CA LEU A 28 9.35 -4.98 -2.52
C LEU A 28 10.55 -4.54 -1.68
N TYR A 29 11.77 -4.91 -2.08
CA TYR A 29 13.00 -4.46 -1.41
C TYR A 29 13.10 -2.92 -1.35
N TRP A 30 12.83 -2.23 -2.47
CA TRP A 30 12.95 -0.77 -2.51
C TRP A 30 11.81 -0.07 -1.77
N TYR A 31 10.58 -0.58 -1.84
CA TYR A 31 9.47 -0.05 -1.05
C TYR A 31 9.68 -0.24 0.45
N ASP A 32 10.23 -1.38 0.88
CA ASP A 32 10.59 -1.59 2.29
C ASP A 32 11.58 -0.53 2.79
N ARG A 33 12.62 -0.24 2.00
CA ARG A 33 13.58 0.80 2.34
C ARG A 33 12.96 2.19 2.34
N ALA A 34 12.12 2.50 1.35
CA ALA A 34 11.42 3.78 1.29
C ALA A 34 10.53 3.96 2.53
N TYR A 35 9.77 2.92 2.90
CA TYR A 35 8.89 2.91 4.06
C TYR A 35 9.67 3.13 5.37
N THR A 36 10.72 2.34 5.62
CA THR A 36 11.53 2.46 6.85
C THR A 36 12.23 3.81 6.97
N SER A 37 12.57 4.44 5.84
CA SER A 37 13.18 5.77 5.83
C SER A 37 12.17 6.93 5.97
N GLY A 38 10.86 6.64 5.98
CA GLY A 38 9.78 7.63 6.00
C GLY A 38 9.60 8.37 4.66
N ALA A 39 10.20 7.86 3.58
CA ALA A 39 10.22 8.49 2.27
C ALA A 39 9.19 7.91 1.28
N LEU A 40 8.52 6.82 1.64
CA LEU A 40 7.52 6.20 0.76
C LEU A 40 6.39 7.18 0.48
N ASN A 41 6.07 7.39 -0.80
CA ASN A 41 4.87 8.13 -1.17
C ASN A 41 3.64 7.36 -0.68
N LYS A 42 2.70 8.05 -0.03
CA LYS A 42 1.50 7.44 0.51
C LYS A 42 0.66 6.70 -0.54
N GLN A 43 0.68 7.15 -1.80
CA GLN A 43 0.02 6.44 -2.90
C GLN A 43 0.64 5.05 -3.16
N ASN A 44 1.93 4.86 -2.87
CA ASN A 44 2.62 3.59 -3.04
C ASN A 44 2.40 2.61 -1.88
N LEU A 45 1.73 3.02 -0.78
CA LEU A 45 1.35 2.10 0.30
C LEU A 45 0.49 0.94 -0.22
N VAL A 46 -0.39 1.21 -1.19
CA VAL A 46 -1.24 0.18 -1.80
C VAL A 46 -0.41 -0.83 -2.58
N VAL A 47 0.53 -0.36 -3.39
CA VAL A 47 1.41 -1.23 -4.18
C VAL A 47 2.31 -2.05 -3.27
N HIS A 48 2.85 -1.42 -2.23
CA HIS A 48 3.65 -2.09 -1.22
C HIS A 48 2.85 -3.18 -0.47
N GLY A 49 1.61 -2.87 -0.08
CA GLY A 49 0.68 -3.83 0.52
C GLY A 49 0.40 -5.02 -0.38
N TYR A 50 0.12 -4.77 -1.66
CA TYR A 50 -0.07 -5.81 -2.66
C TYR A 50 1.15 -6.71 -2.83
N LEU A 51 2.36 -6.14 -2.89
CA LEU A 51 3.58 -6.93 -3.00
C LEU A 51 3.85 -7.74 -1.73
N CYS A 52 3.56 -7.20 -0.54
CA CYS A 52 3.63 -7.95 0.71
C CYS A 52 2.69 -9.15 0.68
N GLU A 53 1.48 -8.97 0.17
CA GLU A 53 0.46 -10.01 0.05
C GLU A 53 0.89 -11.12 -0.91
N VAL A 54 1.33 -10.77 -2.13
CA VAL A 54 1.82 -11.75 -3.12
C VAL A 54 3.04 -12.51 -2.60
N ASN A 55 3.88 -11.87 -1.79
CA ASN A 55 5.02 -12.49 -1.11
C ASN A 55 4.61 -13.31 0.15
N GLY A 56 3.32 -13.47 0.42
CA GLY A 56 2.79 -14.26 1.54
C GLY A 56 2.82 -13.56 2.91
N ASN A 57 3.24 -12.29 2.97
CA ASN A 57 3.25 -11.50 4.20
C ASN A 57 1.92 -10.76 4.39
N THR A 58 0.86 -11.54 4.62
CA THR A 58 -0.51 -11.05 4.74
C THR A 58 -0.70 -10.06 5.89
N GLU A 59 -0.06 -10.27 7.04
CA GLU A 59 -0.17 -9.36 8.19
C GLU A 59 0.35 -7.96 7.86
N ARG A 60 1.48 -7.89 7.15
CA ARG A 60 2.05 -6.63 6.70
C ARG A 60 1.19 -5.97 5.64
N ALA A 61 0.63 -6.74 4.71
CA ALA A 61 -0.31 -6.24 3.71
C ALA A 61 -1.54 -5.58 4.36
N ILE A 62 -2.18 -6.27 5.31
CA ILE A 62 -3.31 -5.74 6.09
C ILE A 62 -2.92 -4.42 6.78
N SER A 63 -1.74 -4.37 7.39
CA SER A 63 -1.27 -3.17 8.09
C SER A 63 -1.09 -1.99 7.13
N LEU A 64 -0.51 -2.22 5.95
CA LEU A 64 -0.30 -1.19 4.93
C LEU A 64 -1.62 -0.70 4.32
N TYR A 65 -2.57 -1.60 4.05
CA TYR A 65 -3.90 -1.20 3.60
C TYR A 65 -4.68 -0.41 4.66
N LYS A 66 -4.56 -0.80 5.94
CA LYS A 66 -5.12 -0.04 7.08
C LYS A 66 -4.50 1.36 7.19
N GLU A 67 -3.18 1.46 7.01
CA GLU A 67 -2.50 2.75 6.98
C GLU A 67 -3.01 3.61 5.80
N MET A 68 -3.16 3.02 4.61
CA MET A 68 -3.67 3.73 3.44
C MET A 68 -5.07 4.31 3.69
N ILE A 69 -6.03 3.54 4.21
CA ILE A 69 -7.38 4.07 4.50
C ILE A 69 -7.42 5.07 5.66
N GLY A 70 -6.42 5.04 6.54
CA GLY A 70 -6.21 6.07 7.57
C GLY A 70 -5.69 7.38 6.99
N TYR A 71 -4.89 7.31 5.93
CA TYR A 71 -4.37 8.48 5.20
C TYR A 71 -5.38 9.03 4.19
N ASP A 72 -5.91 8.17 3.34
CA ASP A 72 -6.93 8.47 2.34
C ASP A 72 -8.05 7.44 2.44
N SER A 73 -9.10 7.87 3.14
CA SER A 73 -10.29 7.05 3.36
C SER A 73 -11.05 6.71 2.10
N SER A 74 -10.74 7.29 0.92
CA SER A 74 -11.43 7.00 -0.33
C SER A 74 -10.84 5.82 -1.12
N SER A 75 -9.80 5.16 -0.58
CA SER A 75 -9.13 4.02 -1.24
C SER A 75 -10.01 2.77 -1.32
N VAL A 76 -10.84 2.69 -2.37
CA VAL A 76 -11.71 1.55 -2.69
C VAL A 76 -10.91 0.24 -2.74
N TYR A 77 -9.75 0.24 -3.40
CA TYR A 77 -8.90 -0.95 -3.52
C TYR A 77 -8.47 -1.48 -2.15
N SER A 78 -8.05 -0.59 -1.24
CA SER A 78 -7.62 -1.01 0.10
C SER A 78 -8.77 -1.62 0.90
N TYR A 79 -9.99 -1.08 0.79
CA TYR A 79 -11.16 -1.69 1.41
C TYR A 79 -11.50 -3.06 0.84
N ASN A 80 -11.43 -3.22 -0.48
CA ASN A 80 -11.68 -4.51 -1.12
C ASN A 80 -10.69 -5.58 -0.62
N ARG A 81 -9.38 -5.28 -0.60
CA ARG A 81 -8.38 -6.23 -0.07
C ARG A 81 -8.56 -6.50 1.41
N LEU A 82 -8.87 -5.49 2.22
CA LEU A 82 -9.12 -5.69 3.65
C LEU A 82 -10.35 -6.54 3.93
N ALA A 83 -11.40 -6.46 3.11
CA ALA A 83 -12.57 -7.31 3.25
C ALA A 83 -12.24 -8.80 3.06
N GLU A 84 -11.29 -9.11 2.18
CA GLU A 84 -10.83 -10.47 1.91
C GLU A 84 -9.83 -10.95 2.96
N LEU A 85 -8.91 -10.07 3.39
CA LEU A 85 -7.77 -10.43 4.24
C LEU A 85 -8.04 -10.32 5.75
N ASP A 86 -9.01 -9.53 6.18
CA ASP A 86 -9.42 -9.39 7.59
C ASP A 86 -10.93 -9.71 7.74
N PRO A 87 -11.30 -11.02 7.76
CA PRO A 87 -12.68 -11.47 7.82
C PRO A 87 -13.46 -10.94 9.03
N SER A 88 -12.75 -10.64 10.13
CA SER A 88 -13.36 -10.13 11.37
C SER A 88 -14.04 -8.78 11.17
N ASN A 89 -13.59 -7.99 10.18
CA ASN A 89 -14.11 -6.66 9.86
C ASN A 89 -14.65 -6.57 8.42
N ALA A 90 -14.80 -7.71 7.72
CA ALA A 90 -15.14 -7.73 6.30
C ALA A 90 -16.40 -6.94 5.95
N GLU A 91 -17.47 -7.06 6.74
CA GLU A 91 -18.71 -6.32 6.52
C GLU A 91 -18.53 -4.80 6.64
N TRP A 92 -17.63 -4.36 7.52
CA TRP A 92 -17.33 -2.93 7.66
C TRP A 92 -16.56 -2.43 6.43
N TYR A 93 -15.55 -3.18 5.98
CA TYR A 93 -14.78 -2.86 4.78
C TYR A 93 -15.65 -2.84 3.53
N ALA A 94 -16.50 -3.84 3.32
CA ALA A 94 -17.40 -3.93 2.17
C ALA A 94 -18.40 -2.76 2.12
N ARG A 95 -18.93 -2.32 3.28
CA ARG A 95 -19.81 -1.14 3.35
C ARG A 95 -19.08 0.14 2.94
N ARG A 96 -17.82 0.30 3.37
CA ARG A 96 -16.99 1.46 3.01
C ARG A 96 -16.59 1.45 1.55
N GLU A 97 -16.17 0.31 1.02
CA GLU A 97 -15.89 0.09 -0.40
C GLU A 97 -17.07 0.55 -1.25
N LYS A 98 -18.26 -0.01 -1.00
CA LYS A 98 -19.47 0.34 -1.73
C LYS A 98 -19.81 1.83 -1.67
N PHE A 99 -19.72 2.42 -0.48
CA PHE A 99 -19.96 3.85 -0.29
C PHE A 99 -19.06 4.70 -1.21
N TRP A 100 -17.75 4.44 -1.23
CA TRP A 100 -16.83 5.24 -2.04
C TRP A 100 -16.95 4.94 -3.55
N THR A 101 -17.23 3.69 -3.92
CA THR A 101 -17.49 3.31 -5.32
C THR A 101 -18.72 4.02 -5.92
N GLU A 102 -19.77 4.20 -5.12
CA GLU A 102 -21.01 4.87 -5.56
C GLU A 102 -20.89 6.41 -5.56
N ASN A 103 -20.07 6.99 -4.68
CA ASN A 103 -19.97 8.45 -4.51
C ASN A 103 -18.82 9.10 -5.31
N ASN A 104 -17.89 8.32 -5.87
CA ASN A 104 -16.77 8.82 -6.67
C ASN A 104 -16.89 8.52 -8.18
N ARG A 105 -18.10 8.19 -8.67
CA ARG A 105 -18.43 8.02 -10.10
C ARG A 105 -19.04 9.29 -10.68
#